data_AF-A0A9X5H3J7-F1
#
_entry.id   AF-A0A9X5H3J7-F1
#
_cell.length_a   1.000
_cell.length_b   1.000
_cell.length_c   1.000
_cell.angle_alpha   90.00
_cell.angle_beta   90.00
_cell.angle_gamma   90.00
#
_symmetry.space_group_name_H-M   'P 1'
#
loop_
_entity.id
_entity.type
_entity.pdbx_description
1 polymer ?
#
loop_
_entity_poly.entity_id
_entity_poly.type
_entity_poly.pdbx_seq_one_letter_code
_entity_poly.pdbx_strand_id
1 'polypeptide(L)'
;MSKLRMTRNDYHKYLQKCVLRAYDPNDEYTFSDYAKEDIEIIPLDLSAYPQIKEDTAKYINAVFDKEDTDKNGNYMLSGFIGDSLEKWYRDKEKLHCNYAPYGFYYSGFGFNDEEMLIYTWCEGDTTLTLFNDRETYQKEREVTEKWFDENS
;
A
#
# COMPACT_ATOMS: atom_id res chain seq x y z
N MET A 1 -25.79 -2.94 15.51
CA MET A 1 -25.75 -2.88 14.03
C MET A 1 -25.05 -4.13 13.55
N SER A 2 -25.42 -4.69 12.39
CA SER A 2 -24.70 -5.85 11.83
C SER A 2 -23.36 -5.37 11.27
N LYS A 3 -22.28 -6.07 11.62
CA LYS A 3 -20.94 -5.77 11.12
C LYS A 3 -20.87 -5.89 9.60
N LEU A 4 -20.47 -4.84 8.91
CA LEU A 4 -20.26 -4.84 7.46
C LEU A 4 -18.91 -5.48 7.17
N ARG A 5 -18.91 -6.63 6.53
CA ARG A 5 -17.69 -7.35 6.17
C ARG A 5 -17.41 -7.19 4.68
N MET A 6 -16.23 -6.68 4.33
CA MET A 6 -15.91 -6.32 2.95
C MET A 6 -14.44 -6.56 2.62
N THR A 7 -14.16 -6.80 1.34
CA THR A 7 -12.78 -6.82 0.85
C THR A 7 -12.15 -5.44 0.97
N ARG A 8 -10.83 -5.36 0.88
CA ARG A 8 -10.12 -4.07 0.91
C ARG A 8 -10.54 -3.16 -0.25
N ASN A 9 -10.72 -3.72 -1.44
CA ASN A 9 -11.18 -2.98 -2.62
C ASN A 9 -12.64 -2.51 -2.49
N ASP A 10 -13.51 -3.31 -1.88
CA ASP A 10 -14.88 -2.89 -1.62
C ASP A 10 -14.92 -1.78 -0.56
N TYR A 11 -14.08 -1.89 0.48
CA TYR A 11 -13.91 -0.84 1.49
C TYR A 11 -13.39 0.47 0.87
N HIS A 12 -12.40 0.40 -0.02
CA HIS A 12 -11.90 1.59 -0.70
C HIS A 12 -13.01 2.31 -1.50
N LYS A 13 -13.80 1.56 -2.29
CA LYS A 13 -14.96 2.10 -3.02
C LYS A 13 -16.04 2.62 -2.08
N TYR A 14 -16.24 1.95 -0.95
CA TYR A 14 -17.20 2.35 0.06
C TYR A 14 -16.81 3.71 0.68
N LEU A 15 -15.55 3.84 1.11
CA LEU A 15 -14.99 5.07 1.65
C LEU A 15 -15.12 6.23 0.66
N GLN A 16 -14.80 6.02 -0.62
CA GLN A 16 -15.00 7.02 -1.67
C GLN A 16 -16.45 7.50 -1.76
N LYS A 17 -17.42 6.57 -1.68
CA LYS A 17 -18.85 6.93 -1.66
C LYS A 17 -19.21 7.72 -0.40
N CYS A 18 -18.75 7.29 0.78
CA CYS A 18 -19.00 8.01 2.04
C CYS A 18 -18.46 9.43 1.99
N VAL A 19 -17.26 9.63 1.46
CA VAL A 19 -16.63 10.94 1.26
C VAL A 19 -17.47 11.80 0.32
N LEU A 20 -17.87 11.27 -0.84
CA LEU A 20 -18.70 12.00 -1.80
C LEU A 20 -20.03 12.44 -1.18
N ARG A 21 -20.69 11.56 -0.41
CA ARG A 21 -21.92 11.89 0.30
C ARG A 21 -21.71 12.96 1.37
N ALA A 22 -20.64 12.86 2.16
CA ALA A 22 -20.34 13.82 3.21
C ALA A 22 -20.01 15.23 2.69
N TYR A 23 -19.59 15.35 1.42
CA TYR A 23 -19.36 16.62 0.75
C TYR A 23 -20.52 17.08 -0.15
N ASP A 24 -21.58 16.28 -0.32
CA ASP A 24 -22.77 16.70 -1.07
C ASP A 24 -23.66 17.57 -0.17
N PRO A 25 -23.88 18.86 -0.52
CA PRO A 25 -24.74 19.73 0.28
C PRO A 25 -26.22 19.31 0.31
N ASN A 26 -26.63 18.33 -0.51
CA ASN A 26 -28.00 17.81 -0.56
C ASN A 26 -28.16 16.43 0.10
N ASP A 27 -27.09 15.83 0.62
CA ASP A 27 -27.13 14.58 1.38
C ASP A 27 -26.96 14.91 2.88
N GLU A 28 -27.76 14.29 3.74
CA GLU A 28 -27.67 14.50 5.19
C GLU A 28 -26.53 13.66 5.83
N TYR A 29 -25.87 12.81 5.06
CA TYR A 29 -24.78 11.96 5.54
C TYR A 29 -23.58 12.77 6.01
N THR A 30 -23.08 12.46 7.20
CA THR A 30 -21.90 13.11 7.77
C THR A 30 -20.77 12.14 8.09
N PHE A 31 -19.57 12.65 8.32
CA PHE A 31 -18.47 11.85 8.88
C PHE A 31 -18.79 11.29 10.28
N SER A 32 -19.74 11.88 11.01
CA SER A 32 -20.21 11.32 12.28
C SER A 32 -21.07 10.07 12.09
N ASP A 33 -21.74 9.93 10.95
CA ASP A 33 -22.49 8.72 10.62
C ASP A 33 -21.56 7.60 10.20
N TYR A 34 -20.55 7.92 9.38
CA TYR A 34 -19.45 7.01 9.07
C TYR A 34 -18.79 6.44 10.34
N ALA A 35 -18.49 7.29 11.32
CA ALA A 35 -17.82 6.87 12.56
C ALA A 35 -18.65 5.88 13.42
N LYS A 36 -19.96 5.75 13.17
CA LYS A 36 -20.85 4.80 13.87
C LYS A 36 -20.91 3.43 13.17
N GLU A 37 -20.32 3.30 12.00
CA GLU A 37 -20.35 2.06 11.23
C GLU A 37 -19.36 1.04 11.78
N ASP A 38 -19.82 -0.20 11.93
CA ASP A 38 -18.99 -1.32 12.37
C ASP A 38 -18.51 -2.08 11.13
N ILE A 39 -17.32 -1.73 10.64
CA ILE A 39 -16.74 -2.28 9.40
C ILE A 39 -15.61 -3.26 9.74
N GLU A 40 -15.68 -4.45 9.17
CA GLU A 40 -14.58 -5.41 9.09
C GLU A 40 -14.00 -5.44 7.69
N ILE A 41 -12.73 -5.08 7.57
CA ILE A 41 -11.95 -5.33 6.35
C ILE A 41 -11.40 -6.75 6.43
N ILE A 42 -11.71 -7.57 5.43
CA ILE A 42 -11.18 -8.93 5.31
C ILE A 42 -9.66 -8.83 5.15
N PRO A 43 -8.86 -9.59 5.95
CA PRO A 43 -7.41 -9.62 5.78
C PRO A 43 -6.99 -10.06 4.38
N LEU A 44 -5.87 -9.52 3.91
CA LEU A 44 -5.25 -9.88 2.65
C LEU A 44 -4.88 -11.37 2.65
N ASP A 45 -5.17 -12.05 1.55
CA ASP A 45 -4.69 -13.41 1.31
C ASP A 45 -3.27 -13.34 0.73
N LEU A 46 -2.28 -13.56 1.60
CA LEU A 46 -0.86 -13.57 1.23
C LEU A 46 -0.32 -15.00 1.03
N SER A 47 -1.18 -16.00 0.86
CA SER A 47 -0.76 -17.40 0.72
C SER A 47 0.17 -17.65 -0.48
N ALA A 48 0.06 -16.83 -1.52
CA ALA A 48 0.96 -16.85 -2.67
C ALA A 48 2.38 -16.33 -2.38
N TYR A 49 2.60 -15.68 -1.23
CA TYR A 49 3.86 -15.03 -0.82
C TYR A 49 4.36 -15.62 0.51
N PRO A 50 4.73 -16.92 0.54
CA PRO A 50 5.05 -17.62 1.79
C PRO A 50 6.29 -17.09 2.52
N GLN A 51 7.12 -16.29 1.84
CA GLN A 51 8.29 -15.65 2.44
C GLN A 51 7.94 -14.40 3.27
N ILE A 52 6.72 -13.87 3.17
CA ILE A 52 6.28 -12.69 3.94
C ILE A 52 6.15 -13.09 5.41
N LYS A 53 6.87 -12.39 6.29
CA LYS A 53 6.86 -12.61 7.73
C LYS A 53 5.55 -12.12 8.34
N GLU A 54 5.19 -12.69 9.50
CA GLU A 54 3.90 -12.41 10.15
C GLU A 54 3.74 -10.93 10.54
N ASP A 55 4.81 -10.29 11.00
CA ASP A 55 4.83 -8.88 11.36
C ASP A 55 4.72 -7.97 10.13
N THR A 56 5.42 -8.28 9.05
CA THR A 56 5.25 -7.64 7.73
C THR A 56 3.80 -7.78 7.25
N ALA A 57 3.23 -8.99 7.28
CA ALA A 57 1.83 -9.23 6.89
C ALA A 57 0.82 -8.43 7.73
N LYS A 58 1.04 -8.35 9.05
CA LYS A 58 0.22 -7.52 9.95
C LYS A 58 0.33 -6.04 9.59
N TYR A 59 1.53 -5.57 9.28
CA TYR A 59 1.76 -4.19 8.89
C TYR A 59 1.04 -3.85 7.59
N ILE A 60 1.26 -4.66 6.54
CA ILE A 60 0.64 -4.49 5.24
C ILE A 60 -0.88 -4.41 5.35
N ASN A 61 -1.48 -5.31 6.13
CA ASN A 61 -2.92 -5.33 6.36
C ASN A 61 -3.48 -4.05 7.04
N ALA A 62 -2.66 -3.36 7.83
CA ALA A 62 -3.07 -2.19 8.58
C ALA A 62 -2.95 -0.87 7.78
N VAL A 63 -2.05 -0.80 6.79
CA VAL A 63 -1.62 0.48 6.21
C VAL A 63 -1.93 0.68 4.72
N PHE A 64 -2.09 -0.39 3.94
CA PHE A 64 -2.43 -0.26 2.52
C PHE A 64 -3.93 -0.26 2.31
N ASP A 65 -4.42 0.52 1.36
CA ASP A 65 -5.84 0.83 1.21
C ASP A 65 -6.52 0.05 0.08
N LYS A 66 -5.73 -0.46 -0.89
CA LYS A 66 -6.27 -1.05 -2.12
C LYS A 66 -5.34 -2.13 -2.67
N GLU A 67 -5.94 -3.19 -3.21
CA GLU A 67 -5.27 -4.22 -4.00
C GLU A 67 -5.39 -3.88 -5.48
N ASP A 68 -4.27 -3.97 -6.20
CA ASP A 68 -4.15 -3.63 -7.61
C ASP A 68 -3.13 -4.55 -8.32
N THR A 69 -2.84 -4.25 -9.57
CA THR A 69 -1.84 -4.93 -10.36
C THR A 69 -0.98 -3.91 -11.07
N ASP A 70 0.34 -4.09 -11.03
CA ASP A 70 1.25 -3.21 -11.75
C ASP A 70 1.14 -3.41 -13.28
N LYS A 71 1.86 -2.58 -14.05
CA LYS A 71 1.87 -2.65 -15.53
C LYS A 71 2.35 -4.00 -16.08
N ASN A 72 3.07 -4.79 -15.28
CA ASN A 72 3.67 -6.06 -15.65
C ASN A 72 2.82 -7.27 -15.20
N GLY A 73 1.71 -7.04 -14.50
CA GLY A 73 0.87 -8.12 -13.98
C GLY A 73 1.18 -8.55 -12.55
N ASN A 74 2.11 -7.88 -11.84
CA ASN A 74 2.48 -8.23 -10.48
C ASN A 74 1.45 -7.68 -9.48
N TYR A 75 1.18 -8.45 -8.43
CA TYR A 75 0.30 -8.02 -7.35
C TYR A 75 0.90 -6.81 -6.62
N MET A 76 0.08 -5.77 -6.49
CA MET A 76 0.49 -4.50 -5.93
C MET A 76 -0.55 -4.03 -4.91
N LEU A 77 -0.08 -3.39 -3.87
CA LEU A 77 -0.90 -2.70 -2.89
C LEU A 77 -0.65 -1.20 -3.00
N SER A 78 -1.70 -0.39 -2.96
CA SER A 78 -1.60 1.07 -2.94
C SER A 78 -1.96 1.62 -1.56
N GLY A 79 -1.25 2.65 -1.13
CA GLY A 79 -1.51 3.36 0.12
C GLY A 79 -1.09 4.82 0.01
N PHE A 80 -1.35 5.59 1.06
CA PHE A 80 -1.05 7.03 1.05
C PHE A 80 -0.38 7.47 2.37
N ILE A 81 0.77 8.11 2.26
CA ILE A 81 1.50 8.69 3.41
C ILE A 81 1.56 10.21 3.38
N GLY A 82 1.21 10.84 2.24
CA GLY A 82 1.39 12.27 1.99
C GLY A 82 2.88 12.66 1.95
N ASP A 83 3.19 13.95 2.05
CA ASP A 83 4.59 14.43 2.05
C ASP A 83 5.26 14.25 3.43
N SER A 84 5.24 13.01 3.95
CA SER A 84 5.73 12.68 5.28
C SER A 84 6.94 11.74 5.23
N LEU A 85 8.13 12.34 5.28
CA LEU A 85 9.40 11.60 5.41
C LEU A 85 9.44 10.70 6.65
N GLU A 86 8.82 11.13 7.75
CA GLU A 86 8.72 10.33 8.97
C GLU A 86 7.95 9.02 8.70
N LYS A 87 6.82 9.10 7.99
CA LYS A 87 6.06 7.91 7.60
C LYS A 87 6.82 7.05 6.61
N TRP A 88 7.49 7.64 5.62
CA TRP A 88 8.37 6.90 4.71
C TRP A 88 9.41 6.08 5.46
N TYR A 89 10.10 6.70 6.43
CA TYR A 89 11.11 6.03 7.23
C TYR A 89 10.55 4.96 8.18
N ARG A 90 9.35 5.17 8.71
CA ARG A 90 8.63 4.15 9.48
C ARG A 90 8.24 2.96 8.59
N ASP A 91 7.70 3.23 7.41
CA ASP A 91 7.22 2.19 6.49
C ASP A 91 8.39 1.31 6.02
N LYS A 92 9.54 1.89 5.64
CA LYS A 92 10.74 1.08 5.30
C LYS A 92 11.19 0.18 6.45
N GLU A 93 11.07 0.62 7.71
CA GLU A 93 11.49 -0.16 8.87
C GLU A 93 10.53 -1.31 9.14
N LYS A 94 9.22 -1.04 9.02
CA LYS A 94 8.17 -2.03 9.22
C LYS A 94 8.07 -3.06 8.09
N LEU A 95 8.57 -2.72 6.90
CA LEU A 95 8.68 -3.62 5.75
C LEU A 95 10.06 -4.29 5.66
N HIS A 96 10.96 -4.01 6.62
CA HIS A 96 12.34 -4.50 6.66
C HIS A 96 13.12 -4.26 5.35
N CYS A 97 12.96 -3.08 4.74
CA CYS A 97 13.69 -2.75 3.52
C CYS A 97 15.20 -2.60 3.82
N ASN A 98 16.01 -3.36 3.09
CA ASN A 98 17.48 -3.40 3.21
C ASN A 98 18.17 -2.18 2.59
N TYR A 99 17.49 -1.54 1.63
CA TYR A 99 17.92 -0.34 0.93
C TYR A 99 16.69 0.53 0.75
N ALA A 100 16.80 1.83 1.03
CA ALA A 100 15.66 2.74 0.94
C ALA A 100 16.10 4.20 0.67
N PRO A 101 16.68 4.51 -0.49
CA PRO A 101 17.06 5.88 -0.81
C PRO A 101 15.81 6.76 -0.88
N TYR A 102 15.94 7.95 -0.32
CA TYR A 102 15.04 9.05 -0.62
C TYR A 102 15.58 9.73 -1.88
N GLY A 103 14.82 9.64 -2.96
CA GLY A 103 15.15 10.19 -4.27
C GLY A 103 14.76 11.66 -4.42
N PHE A 104 14.79 12.12 -5.67
CA PHE A 104 14.51 13.49 -6.08
C PHE A 104 13.00 13.81 -6.06
N TYR A 105 12.63 15.09 -5.88
CA TYR A 105 11.24 15.60 -5.89
C TYR A 105 10.18 14.74 -5.16
N TYR A 106 10.40 14.39 -3.88
CA TYR A 106 9.43 13.63 -3.07
C TYR A 106 9.15 12.21 -3.56
N SER A 107 10.18 11.54 -4.08
CA SER A 107 10.12 10.13 -4.44
C SER A 107 11.08 9.30 -3.59
N GLY A 108 10.81 8.01 -3.47
CA GLY A 108 11.68 7.06 -2.79
C GLY A 108 11.33 5.64 -3.19
N PHE A 109 12.28 4.73 -3.02
CA PHE A 109 12.01 3.31 -3.13
C PHE A 109 12.78 2.55 -2.08
N GLY A 110 12.34 1.33 -1.77
CA GLY A 110 13.11 0.39 -0.99
C GLY A 110 12.72 -1.04 -1.28
N PHE A 111 13.61 -1.96 -0.95
CA PHE A 111 13.41 -3.39 -1.22
C PHE A 111 13.81 -4.25 -0.04
N ASN A 112 13.15 -5.40 0.10
CA ASN A 112 13.49 -6.43 1.06
C ASN A 112 13.68 -7.74 0.28
N ASP A 113 14.94 -8.15 0.16
CA ASP A 113 15.35 -9.34 -0.61
C ASP A 113 14.89 -10.64 0.04
N GLU A 114 14.73 -10.67 1.36
CA GLU A 114 14.28 -11.88 2.06
C GLU A 114 12.81 -12.15 1.77
N GLU A 115 11.99 -11.11 1.83
CA GLU A 115 10.53 -11.19 1.67
C GLU A 115 10.07 -10.92 0.22
N MET A 116 11.00 -10.60 -0.68
CA MET A 116 10.79 -10.33 -2.10
C MET A 116 9.70 -9.27 -2.33
N LEU A 117 9.91 -8.08 -1.78
CA LEU A 117 9.01 -6.94 -1.96
C LEU A 117 9.76 -5.70 -2.41
N ILE A 118 9.06 -4.85 -3.16
CA ILE A 118 9.52 -3.51 -3.57
C ILE A 118 8.48 -2.51 -3.10
N TYR A 119 8.90 -1.52 -2.33
CA TYR A 119 8.09 -0.43 -1.83
C TYR A 119 8.51 0.86 -2.51
N THR A 120 7.58 1.61 -3.08
CA THR A 120 7.87 2.91 -3.71
C THR A 120 6.96 4.00 -3.19
N TRP A 121 7.43 5.23 -3.28
CA TRP A 121 6.73 6.43 -2.89
C TRP A 121 6.97 7.53 -3.92
N CYS A 122 5.93 8.28 -4.28
CA CYS A 122 6.00 9.46 -5.13
C CYS A 122 4.85 10.42 -4.76
N GLU A 123 5.17 11.67 -4.41
CA GLU A 123 4.18 12.74 -4.14
C GLU A 123 3.06 12.36 -3.14
N GLY A 124 3.41 11.51 -2.17
CA GLY A 124 2.50 11.06 -1.12
C GLY A 124 1.85 9.70 -1.36
N ASP A 125 1.78 9.27 -2.61
CA ASP A 125 1.27 7.95 -2.99
C ASP A 125 2.34 6.89 -2.82
N THR A 126 1.95 5.74 -2.28
CA THR A 126 2.86 4.62 -2.04
C THR A 126 2.35 3.36 -2.70
N THR A 127 3.29 2.54 -3.15
CA THR A 127 2.99 1.21 -3.66
C THR A 127 3.87 0.17 -3.00
N LEU A 128 3.32 -1.01 -2.78
CA LEU A 128 4.06 -2.20 -2.35
C LEU A 128 3.77 -3.33 -3.32
N THR A 129 4.77 -3.74 -4.08
CA THR A 129 4.69 -4.87 -5.01
C THR A 129 5.27 -6.10 -4.35
N LEU A 130 4.51 -7.20 -4.38
CA LEU A 130 4.92 -8.48 -3.80
C LEU A 130 5.22 -9.48 -4.92
N PHE A 131 6.30 -10.24 -4.73
CA PHE A 131 6.77 -11.20 -5.72
C PHE A 131 6.85 -12.59 -5.10
N ASN A 132 6.44 -13.61 -5.85
CA ASN A 132 6.60 -15.02 -5.46
C ASN A 132 7.61 -15.77 -6.34
N ASP A 133 8.19 -15.05 -7.30
CA ASP A 133 9.24 -15.52 -8.20
C ASP A 133 10.49 -14.65 -8.06
N ARG A 134 11.64 -15.30 -7.85
CA ARG A 134 12.91 -14.62 -7.58
C ARG A 134 13.43 -13.88 -8.81
N GLU A 135 13.28 -14.47 -9.99
CA GLU A 135 13.79 -13.89 -11.25
C GLU A 135 13.03 -12.60 -11.59
N THR A 136 11.70 -12.64 -11.48
CA THR A 136 10.83 -11.48 -11.66
C THR A 136 11.15 -10.38 -10.65
N TYR A 137 11.31 -10.74 -9.37
CA TYR A 137 11.71 -9.80 -8.32
C TYR A 137 13.04 -9.10 -8.64
N GLN A 138 14.08 -9.87 -9.00
CA GLN A 138 15.40 -9.31 -9.31
C GLN A 138 15.35 -8.37 -10.50
N LYS A 139 14.64 -8.76 -11.56
CA LYS A 139 14.46 -7.93 -12.75
C LYS A 139 13.76 -6.61 -12.44
N GLU A 140 12.64 -6.64 -11.70
CA GLU A 140 11.92 -5.41 -11.32
C GLU A 140 12.72 -4.54 -10.36
N ARG A 141 13.49 -5.16 -9.45
CA ARG A 141 14.41 -4.44 -8.56
C ARG A 141 15.48 -3.69 -9.37
N GLU A 142 16.18 -4.37 -10.27
CA GLU A 142 17.22 -3.75 -11.10
C GLU A 142 16.67 -2.60 -11.95
N VAL A 143 15.48 -2.79 -12.54
CA VAL A 143 14.80 -1.73 -13.31
C VAL A 143 14.43 -0.54 -12.42
N THR A 144 13.93 -0.80 -11.21
CA THR A 144 13.56 0.25 -10.25
C THR A 144 14.80 1.02 -9.79
N GLU A 145 15.85 0.32 -9.36
CA GLU A 145 17.13 0.89 -8.96
C GLU A 145 17.69 1.79 -10.08
N LYS A 146 17.75 1.25 -11.31
CA LYS A 146 18.23 1.99 -12.48
C LYS A 146 17.41 3.25 -12.74
N TRP A 147 16.08 3.17 -12.69
CA TRP A 147 15.23 4.34 -12.92
C TRP A 147 15.52 5.43 -11.89
N PHE A 148 15.64 5.08 -10.62
CA PHE A 148 15.97 6.06 -9.59
C PHE A 148 17.38 6.63 -9.78
N ASP A 149 18.40 5.79 -10.03
CA ASP A 149 19.77 6.28 -10.28
C ASP A 149 19.88 7.24 -11.48
N GLU A 150 19.06 7.04 -12.52
CA GLU A 150 19.04 7.90 -13.71
C GLU A 150 18.18 9.17 -13.54
N ASN A 151 17.30 9.23 -12.54
CA ASN A 151 16.32 10.31 -12.35
C ASN A 151 16.43 11.01 -10.97
N SER A 152 17.39 10.62 -10.14
CA SER A 152 17.74 11.26 -8.86
C SER A 152 18.92 12.22 -8.98
#